data_AF-A0A9X1BA56-F1
#
_entry.id   AF-A0A9X1BA56-F1
#
_cell.length_a   1.000
_cell.length_b   1.000
_cell.length_c   1.000
_cell.angle_alpha   90.00
_cell.angle_beta   90.00
_cell.angle_gamma   90.00
#
_symmetry.space_group_name_H-M   'P 1'
#
loop_
_entity.id
_entity.type
_entity.pdbx_description
1 polymer ?
#
loop_
_entity_poly.entity_id
_entity_poly.type
_entity_poly.pdbx_seq_one_letter_code
_entity_poly.pdbx_strand_id
1 'polypeptide(L)'
;MQDPQGYLIVETHPDHPGLVRVHASHEQPVLHTAGGVATPRQPVRLHYVAAFNALHVARMHAQTALGRYLVDSEHGLYRTDPITAIAAVDAIDLAHRERYLDPEYVDDPRLLEQVARRRRRHRINRRIWNGIGLLAIILLILLSQVPIF
;
A
#
# COMPACT_ATOMS: atom_id res chain seq x y z
N MET A 1 10.56 -15.17 -13.78
CA MET A 1 9.08 -15.03 -13.73
C MET A 1 8.79 -13.56 -13.49
N GLN A 2 8.20 -12.87 -14.46
CA GLN A 2 7.73 -11.50 -14.25
C GLN A 2 6.46 -11.58 -13.40
N ASP A 3 6.44 -10.92 -12.25
CA ASP A 3 5.18 -10.79 -11.51
C ASP A 3 4.17 -10.05 -12.39
N PRO A 4 2.90 -10.50 -12.42
CA PRO A 4 1.89 -9.83 -13.23
C PRO A 4 1.66 -8.43 -12.67
N GLN A 5 1.78 -7.44 -13.56
CA GLN A 5 1.36 -6.08 -13.28
C GLN A 5 -0.14 -6.05 -12.95
N GLY A 6 -0.52 -5.15 -12.06
CA GLY A 6 -1.94 -4.90 -11.80
C GLY A 6 -2.15 -3.69 -10.92
N TYR A 7 -3.37 -3.59 -10.40
CA TYR A 7 -3.88 -2.44 -9.70
C TYR A 7 -4.25 -2.82 -8.27
N LEU A 8 -3.84 -2.00 -7.32
CA LEU A 8 -4.32 -2.05 -5.96
C LEU A 8 -5.33 -0.92 -5.78
N ILE A 9 -6.54 -1.29 -5.38
CA ILE A 9 -7.72 -0.43 -5.38
C ILE A 9 -8.19 -0.24 -3.94
N VAL A 10 -8.50 1.00 -3.58
CA VAL A 10 -9.10 1.38 -2.30
C VAL A 10 -10.49 1.94 -2.56
N GLU A 11 -11.50 1.33 -1.96
CA GLU A 11 -12.91 1.69 -2.16
C GLU A 11 -13.73 1.53 -0.87
N THR A 12 -14.88 2.19 -0.80
CA THR A 12 -15.87 1.99 0.28
C THR A 12 -17.20 1.56 -0.30
N HIS A 13 -17.87 0.63 0.37
CA HIS A 13 -19.18 0.12 -0.02
C HIS A 13 -20.27 0.69 0.90
N PRO A 14 -21.42 1.15 0.37
CA PRO A 14 -22.52 1.66 1.19
C PRO A 14 -23.10 0.60 2.15
N ASP A 15 -23.18 -0.66 1.72
CA ASP A 15 -23.61 -1.79 2.57
C ASP A 15 -22.65 -2.08 3.75
N HIS A 16 -21.45 -1.50 3.74
CA HIS A 16 -20.43 -1.70 4.76
C HIS A 16 -19.89 -0.35 5.27
N PRO A 17 -20.73 0.46 5.92
CA PRO A 17 -20.33 1.79 6.36
C PRO A 17 -19.19 1.70 7.39
N GLY A 18 -18.18 2.56 7.22
CA GLY A 18 -16.99 2.59 8.08
C GLY A 18 -15.98 1.47 7.79
N LEU A 19 -16.20 0.65 6.76
CA LEU A 19 -15.21 -0.29 6.24
C LEU A 19 -14.65 0.21 4.91
N VAL A 20 -13.35 0.01 4.75
CA VAL A 20 -12.63 0.24 3.50
C VAL A 20 -12.22 -1.10 2.94
N ARG A 21 -12.46 -1.29 1.64
CA ARG A 21 -12.02 -2.45 0.90
C ARG A 21 -10.73 -2.13 0.16
N VAL A 22 -9.71 -2.96 0.37
CA VAL A 22 -8.45 -2.92 -0.38
C VAL A 22 -8.26 -4.24 -1.09
N HIS A 23 -8.30 -4.21 -2.43
CA HIS A 23 -8.21 -5.41 -3.24
C HIS A 23 -7.34 -5.23 -4.48
N ALA A 24 -6.84 -6.35 -4.99
CA ALA A 24 -5.99 -6.40 -6.18
C ALA A 24 -6.84 -6.76 -7.41
N SER A 25 -6.61 -6.09 -8.53
CA SER A 25 -7.22 -6.38 -9.82
C SER A 25 -6.16 -6.36 -10.92
N HIS A 26 -6.28 -7.28 -11.89
CA HIS A 26 -5.45 -7.23 -13.11
C HIS A 26 -6.02 -6.28 -14.16
N GLU A 27 -7.32 -6.00 -14.07
CA GLU A 27 -8.01 -5.08 -14.97
C GLU A 27 -8.03 -3.68 -14.36
N GLN A 28 -7.86 -2.68 -15.23
CA GLN A 28 -7.97 -1.30 -14.81
C GLN A 28 -9.43 -1.03 -14.39
N PRO A 29 -9.67 -0.56 -13.17
CA PRO A 29 -11.03 -0.26 -12.73
C PRO A 29 -11.64 0.80 -13.65
N VAL A 30 -12.89 0.56 -14.06
CA VAL A 30 -13.65 1.55 -14.82
C VAL A 30 -13.98 2.69 -13.85
N LEU A 31 -13.34 3.83 -14.05
CA LEU A 31 -13.68 5.05 -13.34
C LEU A 31 -15.08 5.45 -13.80
N HIS A 32 -16.10 5.19 -12.99
CA HIS A 32 -17.43 5.76 -13.20
C HIS A 32 -17.36 7.25 -12.90
N THR A 33 -16.81 8.01 -13.85
CA THR A 33 -16.91 9.47 -13.89
C THR A 33 -18.39 9.80 -13.88
N ALA A 34 -18.84 10.58 -12.90
CA ALA A 34 -20.22 11.01 -12.75
C ALA A 34 -20.76 11.54 -14.10
N GLY A 35 -21.58 10.74 -14.78
CA GLY A 35 -22.04 11.04 -16.15
C GLY A 35 -22.52 9.82 -16.96
N GLY A 36 -22.21 8.59 -16.56
CA GLY A 36 -22.72 7.37 -17.20
C GLY A 36 -23.85 6.71 -16.38
N VAL A 37 -24.96 6.40 -17.05
CA VAL A 37 -26.21 5.80 -16.53
C VAL A 37 -25.98 4.88 -15.33
N ALA A 38 -26.42 5.34 -14.16
CA ALA A 38 -26.36 4.61 -12.91
C ALA A 38 -27.33 3.43 -12.91
N THR A 39 -26.81 2.21 -12.82
CA THR A 39 -27.59 1.05 -12.38
C THR A 39 -28.05 1.29 -10.94
N PRO A 40 -29.27 0.90 -10.50
CA PRO A 40 -29.86 1.35 -9.24
C PRO A 40 -29.28 0.72 -7.95
N ARG A 41 -28.12 0.06 -8.02
CA ARG A 41 -27.36 -0.37 -6.83
C ARG A 41 -26.36 0.74 -6.51
N GLN A 42 -26.45 1.31 -5.31
CA GLN A 42 -25.63 2.44 -4.87
C GLN A 42 -24.15 2.23 -5.27
N PRO A 43 -23.54 3.17 -6.01
CA PRO A 43 -22.24 2.94 -6.61
C PRO A 43 -21.16 2.87 -5.53
N VAL A 44 -20.34 1.82 -5.60
CA VAL A 44 -19.11 1.70 -4.82
C VAL A 44 -18.27 2.97 -5.02
N ARG A 45 -17.83 3.59 -3.93
CA ARG A 45 -17.04 4.82 -4.01
C ARG A 45 -15.56 4.48 -4.05
N LEU A 46 -14.94 4.77 -5.18
CA LEU A 46 -13.52 4.59 -5.43
C LEU A 46 -12.73 5.77 -4.85
N HIS A 47 -11.74 5.48 -4.01
CA HIS A 47 -10.92 6.51 -3.36
C HIS A 47 -9.52 6.62 -3.94
N TYR A 48 -8.92 5.48 -4.31
CA TYR A 48 -7.55 5.45 -4.80
C TYR A 48 -7.25 4.21 -5.65
N VAL A 49 -6.42 4.39 -6.68
CA VAL A 49 -5.92 3.33 -7.54
C VAL A 49 -4.45 3.55 -7.82
N ALA A 50 -3.63 2.55 -7.53
CA ALA A 50 -2.22 2.54 -7.87
C ALA A 50 -1.87 1.29 -8.69
N ALA A 51 -1.07 1.48 -9.74
CA ALA A 51 -0.54 0.41 -10.57
C ALA A 51 0.83 -0.04 -10.04
N PHE A 52 0.98 -1.35 -9.81
CA PHE A 52 2.22 -1.97 -9.33
C PHE A 52 2.74 -2.97 -10.36
N ASN A 53 4.06 -3.00 -10.53
CA ASN A 53 4.73 -4.01 -11.37
C ASN A 53 4.77 -5.39 -10.70
N ALA A 54 4.64 -5.45 -9.36
CA ALA A 54 4.62 -6.67 -8.58
C ALA A 54 3.35 -6.72 -7.71
N LEU A 55 2.21 -7.03 -8.31
CA LEU A 55 0.89 -6.92 -7.66
C LEU A 55 0.78 -7.80 -6.41
N HIS A 56 1.29 -9.02 -6.47
CA HIS A 56 1.23 -9.95 -5.34
C HIS A 56 2.00 -9.39 -4.13
N VAL A 57 3.21 -8.88 -4.36
CA VAL A 57 4.05 -8.26 -3.32
C VAL A 57 3.37 -7.00 -2.78
N ALA A 58 2.78 -6.17 -3.63
CA ALA A 58 2.02 -4.99 -3.22
C ALA A 58 0.83 -5.35 -2.32
N ARG A 59 0.05 -6.37 -2.69
CA ARG A 59 -1.07 -6.87 -1.86
C ARG A 59 -0.60 -7.36 -0.49
N MET A 60 0.51 -8.10 -0.45
CA MET A 60 1.10 -8.58 0.80
C MET A 60 1.55 -7.42 1.71
N HIS A 61 2.17 -6.39 1.15
CA HIS A 61 2.54 -5.18 1.90
C HIS A 61 1.31 -4.44 2.42
N ALA A 62 0.27 -4.29 1.61
CA ALA A 62 -0.97 -3.65 2.02
C ALA A 62 -1.63 -4.40 3.18
N GLN A 63 -1.75 -5.74 3.08
CA GLN A 63 -2.27 -6.59 4.15
C GLN A 63 -1.44 -6.46 5.43
N THR A 64 -0.10 -6.46 5.32
CA THR A 64 0.79 -6.28 6.48
C THR A 64 0.62 -4.90 7.11
N ALA A 65 0.53 -3.85 6.29
CA ALA A 65 0.40 -2.46 6.71
C ALA A 65 -0.96 -2.14 7.35
N LEU A 66 -2.00 -2.90 7.00
CA LEU A 66 -3.37 -2.76 7.48
C LEU A 66 -3.80 -3.89 8.42
N GLY A 67 -2.91 -4.82 8.77
CA GLY A 67 -3.28 -6.05 9.49
C GLY A 67 -3.98 -5.81 10.83
N ARG A 68 -3.69 -4.68 11.51
CA ARG A 68 -4.38 -4.28 12.76
C ARG A 68 -5.84 -3.86 12.56
N TYR A 69 -6.23 -3.55 11.33
CA TYR A 69 -7.56 -3.11 10.95
C TYR A 69 -8.33 -4.19 10.19
N LEU A 70 -7.76 -5.39 10.01
CA LEU A 70 -8.36 -6.44 9.20
C LEU A 70 -9.68 -6.94 9.82
N VAL A 71 -10.74 -6.92 9.01
CA VAL A 71 -12.06 -7.47 9.36
C VAL A 71 -12.32 -8.74 8.58
N ASP A 72 -12.03 -8.74 7.28
CA ASP A 72 -12.22 -9.89 6.40
C ASP A 72 -11.09 -9.95 5.37
N SER A 73 -10.27 -11.01 5.43
CA SER A 73 -9.14 -11.22 4.53
C SER A 73 -9.55 -11.67 3.13
N GLU A 74 -10.66 -12.39 3.00
CA GLU A 74 -11.16 -12.91 1.72
C GLU A 74 -11.65 -11.76 0.85
N HIS A 75 -12.42 -10.85 1.46
CA HIS A 75 -12.97 -9.68 0.76
C HIS A 75 -12.05 -8.46 0.81
N GLY A 76 -10.98 -8.50 1.60
CA GLY A 76 -10.05 -7.39 1.79
C GLY A 76 -10.69 -6.20 2.51
N LEU A 77 -11.54 -6.47 3.50
CA LEU A 77 -12.24 -5.45 4.29
C LEU A 77 -11.44 -5.09 5.54
N TYR A 78 -11.31 -3.78 5.77
CA TYR A 78 -10.58 -3.22 6.89
C TYR A 78 -11.42 -2.16 7.60
N ARG A 79 -11.41 -2.16 8.93
CA ARG A 79 -12.04 -1.14 9.78
C ARG A 79 -11.08 0.03 9.95
N THR A 80 -11.05 0.90 8.95
CA THR A 80 -10.20 2.09 8.90
C THR A 80 -10.87 3.17 8.06
N ASP A 81 -10.43 4.42 8.20
CA ASP A 81 -10.82 5.49 7.30
C ASP A 81 -10.11 5.39 5.92
N PRO A 82 -10.69 5.96 4.84
CA PRO A 82 -10.10 5.93 3.51
C PRO A 82 -8.69 6.50 3.48
N ILE A 83 -8.43 7.63 4.15
CA ILE A 83 -7.11 8.29 4.14
C ILE A 83 -6.03 7.33 4.66
N THR A 84 -6.29 6.65 5.78
CA THR A 84 -5.36 5.66 6.35
C THR A 84 -5.11 4.49 5.42
N ALA A 85 -6.12 4.02 4.68
CA ALA A 85 -5.96 2.97 3.69
C ALA A 85 -5.15 3.44 2.47
N ILE A 86 -5.45 4.63 1.93
CA ILE A 86 -4.71 5.25 0.82
C ILE A 86 -3.25 5.43 1.22
N ALA A 87 -2.99 6.01 2.39
CA ALA A 87 -1.64 6.21 2.91
C ALA A 87 -0.90 4.89 3.13
N ALA A 88 -1.60 3.81 3.48
CA ALA A 88 -0.99 2.49 3.61
C ALA A 88 -0.55 1.92 2.26
N VAL A 89 -1.36 2.12 1.20
CA VAL A 89 -1.05 1.66 -0.16
C VAL A 89 0.03 2.52 -0.82
N ASP A 90 -0.06 3.84 -0.71
CA ASP A 90 0.92 4.78 -1.30
C ASP A 90 2.29 4.73 -0.60
N ALA A 91 2.33 4.36 0.68
CA ALA A 91 3.59 4.21 1.41
C ALA A 91 4.34 2.89 1.12
N ILE A 92 3.78 1.99 0.28
CA ILE A 92 4.45 0.75 -0.11
C ILE A 92 5.75 1.10 -0.86
N ASP A 93 6.89 0.59 -0.36
CA ASP A 93 8.24 0.82 -0.93
C ASP A 93 8.49 -0.04 -2.18
N LEU A 94 7.53 -0.03 -3.11
CA LEU A 94 7.61 -0.63 -4.43
C LEU A 94 7.39 0.45 -5.48
N ALA A 95 8.06 0.31 -6.62
CA ALA A 95 7.83 1.16 -7.77
C ALA A 95 6.36 1.02 -8.21
N HIS A 96 5.60 2.10 -8.09
CA HIS A 96 4.21 2.16 -8.46
C HIS A 96 3.88 3.49 -9.13
N ARG A 97 2.75 3.52 -9.83
CA ARG A 97 2.20 4.74 -10.44
C ARG A 97 0.79 4.95 -9.93
N GLU A 98 0.57 6.10 -9.32
CA GLU A 98 -0.79 6.57 -9.03
C GLU A 98 -1.56 6.70 -10.35
N ARG A 99 -2.77 6.12 -10.39
CA ARG A 99 -3.66 6.19 -11.55
C ARG A 99 -4.91 7.00 -11.26
N TYR A 100 -5.35 7.00 -10.02
CA TYR A 100 -6.50 7.75 -9.57
C TYR A 100 -6.39 8.02 -8.08
N LEU A 101 -6.72 9.25 -7.70
CA LEU A 101 -6.97 9.69 -6.33
C LEU A 101 -8.26 10.51 -6.37
N ASP A 102 -9.20 10.22 -5.48
CA ASP A 102 -10.43 11.00 -5.37
C ASP A 102 -10.06 12.47 -5.10
N PRO A 103 -10.60 13.43 -5.88
CA PRO A 103 -10.31 14.87 -5.73
C PRO A 103 -10.49 15.40 -4.31
N GLU A 104 -11.36 14.78 -3.50
CA GLU A 104 -11.54 15.15 -2.09
C GLU A 104 -10.24 15.03 -1.27
N TYR A 105 -9.31 14.16 -1.66
CA TYR A 105 -8.08 13.88 -0.91
C TYR A 105 -6.82 14.50 -1.50
N VAL A 106 -6.87 15.10 -2.70
CA VAL A 106 -5.69 15.66 -3.37
C VAL A 106 -5.00 16.71 -2.51
N ASP A 107 -5.80 17.56 -1.86
CA ASP A 107 -5.33 18.65 -1.01
C ASP A 107 -5.50 18.36 0.49
N ASP A 108 -5.81 17.11 0.88
CA ASP A 108 -5.97 16.79 2.31
C ASP A 108 -4.61 16.70 3.01
N PRO A 109 -4.29 17.61 3.96
CA PRO A 109 -3.01 17.60 4.66
C PRO A 109 -2.80 16.31 5.49
N ARG A 110 -3.89 15.65 5.92
CA ARG A 110 -3.80 14.40 6.69
C ARG A 110 -3.24 13.27 5.84
N LEU A 111 -3.59 13.21 4.57
CA LEU A 111 -3.06 12.20 3.65
C LEU A 111 -1.55 12.36 3.50
N LEU A 112 -1.10 13.59 3.20
CA LEU A 112 0.32 13.92 3.05
C LEU A 112 1.12 13.59 4.31
N GLU A 113 0.61 13.95 5.49
CA GLU A 113 1.26 13.63 6.76
C GLU A 113 1.35 12.13 7.01
N GLN A 114 0.28 11.38 6.77
CA GLN A 114 0.28 9.94 7.02
C GLN A 114 1.22 9.18 6.08
N VAL A 115 1.23 9.55 4.79
CA VAL A 115 2.18 9.04 3.80
C VAL A 115 3.61 9.35 4.24
N ALA A 116 3.90 10.61 4.60
CA ALA A 116 5.23 11.02 5.01
C ALA A 116 5.71 10.29 6.27
N ARG A 117 4.84 10.12 7.27
CA ARG A 117 5.15 9.39 8.51
C ARG A 117 5.49 7.92 8.21
N ARG A 118 4.72 7.25 7.35
CA ARG A 118 4.96 5.85 6.97
C ARG A 118 6.27 5.71 6.17
N ARG A 119 6.49 6.56 5.17
CA ARG A 119 7.73 6.59 4.38
C ARG A 119 8.97 6.87 5.25
N ARG A 120 8.88 7.78 6.23
CA ARG A 120 9.99 8.08 7.16
C ARG A 120 10.37 6.87 8.01
N ARG A 121 9.39 6.13 8.53
CA ARG A 121 9.63 4.89 9.29
C ARG A 121 10.36 3.84 8.44
N HIS A 122 9.95 3.68 7.18
CA HIS A 122 10.61 2.74 6.26
C HIS A 122 12.06 3.15 5.96
N ARG A 123 12.33 4.44 5.74
CA ARG A 123 13.70 4.95 5.53
C ARG A 123 14.61 4.72 6.74
N ILE A 124 14.10 4.93 7.95
CA ILE A 124 14.89 4.72 9.18
C ILE A 124 15.24 3.24 9.33
N ASN A 125 14.26 2.35 9.18
CA ASN A 125 14.51 0.91 9.27
C ASN A 125 15.54 0.46 8.22
N ARG A 126 15.46 0.94 6.99
CA ARG A 126 16.42 0.62 5.93
C ARG A 126 17.84 1.05 6.28
N ARG A 127 18.02 2.23 6.89
CA ARG A 127 19.33 2.70 7.36
C ARG A 127 19.89 1.84 8.48
N ILE A 128 19.05 1.45 9.45
CA ILE A 128 19.46 0.59 10.56
C ILE A 128 19.94 -0.77 10.02
N TRP A 129 19.15 -1.40 9.14
CA TRP A 129 19.52 -2.68 8.54
C TRP A 129 20.79 -2.60 7.68
N ASN A 130 20.96 -1.53 6.88
CA ASN A 130 22.20 -1.31 6.13
C ASN A 130 23.41 -1.12 7.06
N GLY A 131 23.24 -0.40 8.17
CA GLY A 131 24.30 -0.21 9.17
C GLY A 131 24.70 -1.54 9.83
N ILE A 132 23.73 -2.37 10.21
CA ILE A 132 23.96 -3.70 10.77
C ILE A 132 24.67 -4.61 9.75
N GLY A 133 24.22 -4.59 8.50
CA GLY A 133 24.84 -5.38 7.43
C GLY A 133 26.30 -4.98 7.18
N LEU A 134 26.57 -3.67 7.13
CA LEU A 134 27.94 -3.16 6.99
C LEU A 134 28.82 -3.55 8.18
N LEU A 135 28.29 -3.42 9.41
CA LEU A 135 28.99 -3.82 10.62
C LEU A 135 29.35 -5.31 10.61
N ALA A 136 28.41 -6.16 10.21
CA ALA A 136 28.64 -7.60 10.10
C ALA A 136 29.73 -7.94 9.08
N ILE A 137 29.77 -7.25 7.93
CA ILE A 137 30.83 -7.43 6.92
C ILE A 137 32.19 -6.99 7.48
N ILE A 138 32.27 -5.83 8.15
CA ILE A 138 33.50 -5.35 8.78
C ILE A 138 33.98 -6.35 9.84
N LEU A 139 33.07 -6.85 10.69
CA LEU A 139 33.38 -7.83 11.71
C LEU A 139 33.87 -9.17 11.12
N LEU A 140 33.23 -9.63 10.03
CA LEU A 140 33.63 -10.84 9.33
C LEU A 140 35.03 -10.71 8.71
N ILE A 141 35.34 -9.55 8.12
CA ILE A 141 36.67 -9.26 7.59
C ILE A 141 37.70 -9.23 8.73
N LEU A 142 37.40 -8.56 9.85
CA LEU A 142 38.30 -8.53 11.01
C LEU A 142 38.55 -9.93 11.58
N LEU A 143 37.51 -10.75 11.73
CA LEU A 143 37.61 -12.14 12.18
C LEU A 143 38.39 -13.01 11.20
N SER A 144 38.25 -12.81 9.89
CA SER A 144 38.98 -13.59 8.88
C SER A 144 40.47 -13.27 8.84
N GLN A 145 40.89 -12.10 9.33
CA GLN A 145 42.30 -11.74 9.49
C GLN A 145 42.95 -12.40 10.71
N VAL A 146 42.17 -12.99 11.63
CA VAL A 146 42.73 -13.72 12.77
C VAL A 146 43.02 -15.15 12.33
N PRO A 147 44.31 -15.55 12.18
CA PRO A 147 44.63 -16.94 11.92
C PRO A 147 44.20 -17.76 13.14
N ILE A 148 43.27 -18.68 12.91
CA ILE A 148 42.90 -19.71 13.89
C ILE A 148 44.12 -20.65 13.97
N PHE A 149 45.01 -20.40 14.93
CA PHE A 149 46.11 -21.28 15.32
C PHE A 149 45.66 -22.21 16.46
#